data_AF-A0A521RQK7-F1
#
_entry.id   AF-A0A521RQK7-F1
#
_cell.length_a   1.000
_cell.length_b   1.000
_cell.length_c   1.000
_cell.angle_alpha   90.00
_cell.angle_beta   90.00
_cell.angle_gamma   90.00
#
_symmetry.space_group_name_H-M   'P 1'
#
loop_
_entity.id
_entity.type
_entity.pdbx_description
1 polymer ?
#
loop_
_entity_poly.entity_id
_entity_poly.type
_entity_poly.pdbx_seq_one_letter_code
_entity_poly.pdbx_strand_id
1 'polypeptide(L)'
;MPRIAWADLAGSPDAAFLLAGELAPCFAGGRRDDDPFDSARLRFAANLIVRTCSQLKLKGPFAVQPSRDGNSLVIHCALTEQDDFERLTEATGATEVEALFWRGRRQFQLDEARHEALLAIAGPPDGRGAGRRARVAAREAEEQSRYRWGQD
;
A
#
# COMPACT_ATOMS: atom_id res chain seq x y z
N MET A 1 -10.34 13.21 -5.87
CA MET A 1 -9.28 14.09 -5.32
C MET A 1 -7.97 13.73 -6.02
N PRO A 2 -7.07 14.68 -6.33
CA PRO A 2 -5.98 14.42 -7.26
C PRO A 2 -4.85 13.63 -6.58
N ARG A 3 -4.73 12.36 -6.96
CA ARG A 3 -3.50 11.61 -6.77
C ARG A 3 -2.45 12.20 -7.72
N ILE A 4 -1.33 12.65 -7.18
CA ILE A 4 -0.21 13.16 -7.99
C ILE A 4 0.85 12.07 -8.18
N ALA A 5 1.70 12.23 -9.18
CA ALA A 5 2.75 11.26 -9.43
C ALA A 5 3.77 11.32 -8.29
N TRP A 6 4.27 10.15 -7.87
CA TRP A 6 5.31 10.08 -6.86
C TRP A 6 6.54 10.91 -7.24
N ALA A 7 6.94 10.88 -8.52
CA ALA A 7 8.07 11.64 -9.04
C ALA A 7 7.94 13.15 -8.81
N ASP A 8 6.73 13.69 -8.87
CA ASP A 8 6.48 15.13 -8.68
C ASP A 8 6.71 15.53 -7.22
N LEU A 9 6.32 14.67 -6.26
CA LEU A 9 6.57 14.92 -4.83
C LEU A 9 8.00 14.60 -4.40
N ALA A 10 8.58 13.53 -4.96
CA ALA A 10 9.95 13.14 -4.66
C ALA A 10 10.99 14.14 -5.21
N GLY A 11 10.62 14.93 -6.22
CA GLY A 11 11.44 16.02 -6.74
C GLY A 11 11.52 17.25 -5.83
N SER A 12 10.60 17.39 -4.87
CA SER A 12 10.55 18.50 -3.90
C SER A 12 10.15 17.98 -2.51
N PRO A 13 11.00 17.18 -1.86
CA PRO A 13 10.66 16.55 -0.57
C PRO A 13 10.43 17.58 0.55
N ASP A 14 11.07 18.74 0.47
CA ASP A 14 10.93 19.87 1.38
C ASP A 14 9.56 20.57 1.29
N ALA A 15 8.76 20.25 0.28
CA ALA A 15 7.37 20.71 0.13
C ALA A 15 6.34 19.70 0.65
N ALA A 16 6.76 18.54 1.16
CA ALA A 16 5.87 17.43 1.51
C ALA A 16 6.24 16.74 2.83
N PHE A 17 5.29 15.99 3.35
CA PHE A 17 5.43 15.08 4.50
C PHE A 17 5.47 13.63 4.01
N LEU A 18 6.25 12.79 4.69
CA LEU A 18 6.39 11.37 4.36
C LEU A 18 5.89 10.48 5.48
N LEU A 19 4.99 9.56 5.14
CA LEU A 19 4.63 8.42 5.97
C LEU A 19 5.15 7.13 5.35
N ALA A 20 5.93 6.35 6.09
CA ALA A 20 6.49 5.08 5.63
C ALA A 20 5.92 3.90 6.42
N GLY A 21 5.25 2.97 5.73
CA GLY A 21 4.72 1.74 6.30
C GLY A 21 5.56 0.53 5.91
N GLU A 22 6.29 -0.07 6.84
CA GLU A 22 7.02 -1.32 6.59
C GLU A 22 6.10 -2.52 6.77
N LEU A 23 6.04 -3.43 5.79
CA LEU A 23 5.21 -4.63 5.88
C LEU A 23 5.86 -5.65 6.82
N ALA A 24 5.12 -6.08 7.85
CA ALA A 24 5.54 -7.19 8.68
C ALA A 24 5.71 -8.47 7.83
N PRO A 25 6.66 -9.37 8.13
CA PRO A 25 6.88 -10.59 7.36
C PRO A 25 5.65 -11.49 7.20
N CYS A 26 4.75 -11.48 8.19
CA CYS A 26 3.51 -12.25 8.19
C CYS A 26 2.31 -11.56 7.52
N PHE A 27 2.43 -10.27 7.17
CA PHE A 27 1.33 -9.50 6.61
C PHE A 27 0.81 -10.14 5.31
N ALA A 28 -0.52 -10.22 5.17
CA ALA A 28 -1.20 -10.77 4.00
C ALA A 28 -0.76 -12.22 3.64
N GLY A 29 -0.57 -13.05 4.67
CA GLY A 29 -0.18 -14.46 4.52
C GLY A 29 1.33 -14.68 4.31
N GLY A 30 2.11 -13.62 4.35
CA GLY A 30 3.57 -13.66 4.22
C GLY A 30 4.08 -13.96 2.81
N ARG A 31 5.40 -14.10 2.69
CA ARG A 31 6.07 -14.30 1.40
C ARG A 31 5.60 -15.59 0.73
N ARG A 32 5.35 -15.51 -0.57
CA ARG A 32 4.96 -16.66 -1.39
C ARG A 32 6.11 -17.07 -2.30
N ASP A 33 6.27 -18.37 -2.50
CA ASP A 33 7.33 -18.92 -3.36
C ASP A 33 7.11 -18.58 -4.84
N ASP A 34 5.83 -18.40 -5.25
CA ASP A 34 5.43 -18.03 -6.61
C ASP A 34 5.54 -16.52 -6.92
N ASP A 35 5.91 -15.70 -5.92
CA ASP A 35 6.11 -14.26 -6.06
C ASP A 35 7.44 -13.83 -5.41
N PRO A 36 8.58 -14.07 -6.08
CA PRO A 36 9.91 -13.79 -5.52
C PRO A 36 10.16 -12.29 -5.25
N PHE A 37 9.29 -11.41 -5.76
CA PHE A 37 9.38 -9.97 -5.56
C PHE A 37 8.40 -9.43 -4.53
N ASP A 38 7.58 -10.28 -3.90
CA ASP A 38 6.49 -9.89 -2.97
C ASP A 38 5.55 -8.81 -3.56
N SER A 39 5.40 -8.83 -4.89
CA SER A 39 4.64 -7.83 -5.65
C SER A 39 3.16 -7.83 -5.26
N ALA A 40 2.59 -8.97 -4.91
CA ALA A 40 1.21 -9.11 -4.47
C ALA A 40 0.99 -8.42 -3.12
N ARG A 41 1.89 -8.64 -2.15
CA ARG A 41 1.81 -8.04 -0.81
C ARG A 41 2.00 -6.53 -0.87
N LEU A 42 3.00 -6.06 -1.63
CA LEU A 42 3.21 -4.63 -1.86
C LEU A 42 2.00 -3.96 -2.52
N ARG A 43 1.42 -4.57 -3.56
CA ARG A 43 0.21 -4.04 -4.20
C ARG A 43 -0.99 -4.04 -3.27
N PHE A 44 -1.15 -5.07 -2.46
CA PHE A 44 -2.23 -5.18 -1.49
C PHE A 44 -2.14 -4.06 -0.44
N ALA A 45 -0.96 -3.87 0.16
CA ALA A 45 -0.70 -2.79 1.11
C ALA A 45 -0.86 -1.40 0.48
N ALA A 46 -0.30 -1.16 -0.71
CA ALA A 46 -0.45 0.13 -1.41
C ALA A 46 -1.93 0.46 -1.68
N ASN A 47 -2.72 -0.53 -2.11
CA ASN A 47 -4.16 -0.34 -2.33
C ASN A 47 -4.90 -0.03 -1.03
N LEU A 48 -4.55 -0.67 0.09
CA LEU A 48 -5.11 -0.35 1.40
C LEU A 48 -4.87 1.12 1.74
N ILE A 49 -3.62 1.59 1.68
CA ILE A 49 -3.25 2.97 2.02
C ILE A 49 -3.97 3.99 1.12
N VAL A 50 -4.03 3.75 -0.21
CA VAL A 50 -4.75 4.62 -1.14
C VAL A 50 -6.24 4.72 -0.77
N ARG A 51 -6.85 3.60 -0.38
CA ARG A 51 -8.27 3.56 0.00
C ARG A 51 -8.50 4.23 1.35
N THR A 52 -7.64 4.01 2.33
CA THR A 52 -7.66 4.74 3.61
C THR A 52 -7.58 6.25 3.38
N CYS A 53 -6.62 6.72 2.56
CA CYS A 53 -6.50 8.15 2.21
C CYS A 53 -7.78 8.68 1.55
N SER A 54 -8.37 7.90 0.65
CA SER A 54 -9.62 8.28 -0.02
C SER A 54 -10.80 8.40 0.97
N GLN A 55 -10.89 7.52 1.97
CA GLN A 55 -11.96 7.52 2.96
C GLN A 55 -11.77 8.57 4.07
N LEU A 56 -10.52 8.91 4.41
CA LEU A 56 -10.20 10.00 5.33
C LEU A 56 -10.53 11.40 4.76
N LYS A 57 -10.92 11.48 3.48
CA LYS A 57 -11.27 12.73 2.79
C LYS A 57 -10.16 13.78 2.94
N LEU A 58 -8.92 13.36 2.71
CA LEU A 58 -7.74 14.23 2.73
C LEU A 58 -7.95 15.41 1.77
N LYS A 59 -7.58 16.63 2.18
CA LYS A 59 -7.84 17.85 1.40
C LYS A 59 -6.80 18.05 0.30
N GLY A 60 -5.54 17.73 0.59
CA GLY A 60 -4.38 17.93 -0.25
C GLY A 60 -4.07 16.78 -1.20
N PRO A 61 -3.21 17.05 -2.21
CA PRO A 61 -2.58 16.01 -3.00
C PRO A 61 -1.81 14.98 -2.15
N PHE A 62 -1.87 13.73 -2.58
CA PHE A 62 -1.03 12.66 -2.03
C PHE A 62 -0.54 11.72 -3.13
N ALA A 63 0.57 11.03 -2.85
CA ALA A 63 1.07 9.94 -3.67
C ALA A 63 1.37 8.72 -2.79
N VAL A 64 1.22 7.52 -3.36
CA VAL A 64 1.58 6.26 -2.72
C VAL A 64 2.49 5.47 -3.67
N GLN A 65 3.63 5.02 -3.15
CA GLN A 65 4.61 4.22 -3.88
C GLN A 65 5.00 2.99 -3.04
N PRO A 66 4.76 1.76 -3.53
CA PRO A 66 5.42 0.59 -2.99
C PRO A 66 6.89 0.60 -3.37
N SER A 67 7.75 0.29 -2.41
CA SER A 67 9.19 0.25 -2.54
C SER A 67 9.76 -1.00 -1.87
N ARG A 68 10.98 -1.34 -2.25
CA ARG A 68 11.83 -2.31 -1.57
C ARG A 68 13.07 -1.57 -1.11
N ASP A 69 13.33 -1.61 0.18
CA ASP A 69 14.53 -1.01 0.78
C ASP A 69 15.34 -2.13 1.42
N GLY A 70 16.37 -2.60 0.71
CA GLY A 70 17.11 -3.81 1.06
C GLY A 70 16.18 -5.03 1.18
N ASN A 71 16.07 -5.57 2.40
CA ASN A 71 15.22 -6.71 2.72
C ASN A 71 13.81 -6.32 3.20
N SER A 72 13.53 -5.02 3.34
CA SER A 72 12.25 -4.51 3.81
C SER A 72 11.33 -4.16 2.64
N LEU A 73 10.05 -4.45 2.82
CA LEU A 73 8.98 -4.06 1.91
C LEU A 73 8.30 -2.84 2.51
N VAL A 74 8.30 -1.71 1.79
CA VAL A 74 7.87 -0.43 2.35
C VAL A 74 6.83 0.22 1.45
N ILE A 75 5.77 0.77 2.04
CA ILE A 75 4.84 1.66 1.37
C ILE A 75 5.17 3.09 1.78
N HIS A 76 5.61 3.88 0.82
CA HIS A 76 5.73 5.32 1.01
C HIS A 76 4.41 6.01 0.65
N CYS A 77 3.97 6.92 1.51
CA CYS A 77 2.87 7.83 1.26
C CYS A 77 3.33 9.26 1.52
N ALA A 78 3.33 10.08 0.47
CA ALA A 78 3.70 11.49 0.55
C ALA A 78 2.44 12.36 0.50
N LEU A 79 2.38 13.39 1.34
CA LEU A 79 1.27 14.32 1.50
C LEU A 79 1.78 15.76 1.52
N THR A 80 1.03 16.70 0.95
CA THR A 80 1.45 18.12 0.96
C THR A 80 0.89 18.90 2.16
N GLU A 81 -0.25 18.48 2.70
CA GLU A 81 -0.95 19.20 3.77
C GLU A 81 -0.64 18.59 5.14
N GLN A 82 -0.32 19.44 6.12
CA GLN A 82 0.02 19.00 7.47
C GLN A 82 -1.16 18.32 8.17
N ASP A 83 -2.36 18.91 8.10
CA ASP A 83 -3.58 18.32 8.70
C ASP A 83 -3.86 16.90 8.18
N ASP A 84 -3.62 16.67 6.89
CA ASP A 84 -3.82 15.36 6.27
C ASP A 84 -2.77 14.36 6.72
N PHE A 85 -1.52 14.81 6.84
CA PHE A 85 -0.42 14.01 7.38
C PHE A 85 -0.69 13.60 8.83
N GLU A 86 -1.21 14.51 9.66
CA GLU A 86 -1.57 14.22 11.05
C GLU A 86 -2.73 13.23 11.14
N ARG A 87 -3.79 13.39 10.35
CA ARG A 87 -4.91 12.43 10.29
C ARG A 87 -4.47 11.04 9.89
N LEU A 88 -3.65 10.94 8.84
CA LEU A 88 -3.16 9.64 8.37
C LEU A 88 -2.19 9.02 9.38
N THR A 89 -1.40 9.85 10.08
CA THR A 89 -0.55 9.39 11.19
C THR A 89 -1.39 8.77 12.30
N GLU A 90 -2.45 9.45 12.73
CA GLU A 90 -3.33 8.96 13.79
C GLU A 90 -3.96 7.62 13.41
N ALA A 91 -4.49 7.51 12.18
CA ALA A 91 -5.05 6.27 11.65
C ALA A 91 -4.03 5.11 11.61
N THR A 92 -2.77 5.42 11.28
CA THR A 92 -1.69 4.43 11.19
C THR A 92 -0.95 4.21 12.52
N GLY A 93 -1.21 5.02 13.54
CA GLY A 93 -0.43 5.07 14.77
C GLY A 93 1.07 5.23 14.53
N ALA A 94 1.45 5.97 13.49
CA ALA A 94 2.84 6.13 13.10
C ALA A 94 3.60 7.03 14.07
N THR A 95 4.87 6.71 14.28
CA THR A 95 5.76 7.44 15.18
C THR A 95 6.68 8.36 14.40
N GLU A 96 7.06 9.47 15.03
CA GLU A 96 8.00 10.43 14.47
C GLU A 96 9.40 9.83 14.33
N VAL A 97 10.05 10.16 13.22
CA VAL A 97 11.44 9.82 12.94
C VAL A 97 12.14 11.03 12.32
N GLU A 98 13.47 10.97 12.25
CA GLU A 98 14.25 12.04 11.64
C GLU A 98 13.78 12.35 10.21
N ALA A 99 13.37 13.60 10.01
CA ALA A 99 12.67 14.04 8.80
C ALA A 99 13.57 14.13 7.57
N LEU A 100 14.90 14.05 7.72
CA LEU A 100 15.90 14.25 6.67
C LEU A 100 15.55 15.46 5.79
N PHE A 101 15.08 15.21 4.56
CA PHE A 101 14.75 16.20 3.53
C PHE A 101 13.25 16.54 3.44
N TRP A 102 12.41 15.82 4.18
CA TRP A 102 10.96 16.02 4.20
C TRP A 102 10.57 17.04 5.26
N ARG A 103 9.43 17.73 5.09
CA ARG A 103 8.90 18.64 6.12
C ARG A 103 8.60 17.95 7.44
N GLY A 104 8.27 16.66 7.36
CA GLY A 104 8.10 15.77 8.50
C GLY A 104 8.06 14.33 8.02
N ARG A 105 8.56 13.41 8.84
CA ARG A 105 8.58 11.99 8.53
C ARG A 105 8.08 11.17 9.70
N ARG A 106 7.21 10.21 9.39
CA ARG A 106 6.71 9.24 10.36
C ARG A 106 6.77 7.84 9.78
N GLN A 107 6.89 6.85 10.65
CA GLN A 107 6.91 5.45 10.24
C GLN A 107 6.00 4.58 11.10
N PHE A 108 5.52 3.49 10.52
CA PHE A 108 4.77 2.47 11.23
C PHE A 108 5.06 1.10 10.63
N GLN A 109 4.74 0.06 11.42
CA GLN A 109 4.73 -1.31 10.94
C GLN A 109 3.30 -1.69 10.53
N LEU A 110 3.16 -2.21 9.31
CA LEU A 110 1.92 -2.77 8.79
C LEU A 110 1.90 -4.28 9.09
N ASP A 111 1.35 -4.60 10.26
CA ASP A 111 1.01 -5.96 10.70
C ASP A 111 -0.49 -6.24 10.53
N GLU A 112 -0.95 -7.40 10.99
CA GLU A 112 -2.36 -7.79 10.86
C GLU A 112 -3.30 -6.93 11.71
N ALA A 113 -2.88 -6.50 12.91
CA ALA A 113 -3.72 -5.64 13.75
C ALA A 113 -3.90 -4.26 13.10
N ARG A 114 -2.82 -3.69 12.55
CA ARG A 114 -2.87 -2.43 11.83
C ARG A 114 -3.63 -2.54 10.52
N HIS A 115 -3.51 -3.68 9.83
CA HIS A 115 -4.30 -3.99 8.65
C HIS A 115 -5.80 -3.87 8.93
N GLU A 116 -6.30 -4.56 9.96
CA GLU A 116 -7.71 -4.54 10.33
C GLU A 116 -8.19 -3.13 10.71
N ALA A 117 -7.39 -2.38 11.47
CA ALA A 117 -7.70 -1.01 11.83
C ALA A 117 -7.82 -0.09 10.58
N LEU A 118 -6.87 -0.20 9.65
CA LEU A 118 -6.91 0.57 8.40
C LEU A 118 -8.01 0.10 7.46
N LEU A 119 -8.36 -1.19 7.49
CA LEU A 119 -9.43 -1.77 6.69
C LEU A 119 -10.80 -1.26 7.17
N ALA A 120 -11.00 -1.11 8.49
CA ALA A 120 -12.21 -0.50 9.05
C ALA A 120 -12.44 0.93 8.54
N ILE A 121 -11.35 1.69 8.29
CA ILE A 121 -11.42 3.03 7.69
C ILE A 121 -11.60 2.95 6.18
N ALA A 122 -10.81 2.12 5.49
CA ALA A 122 -10.82 2.00 4.04
C ALA A 122 -12.12 1.41 3.49
N GLY A 123 -12.84 0.64 4.31
CA GLY A 123 -14.00 -0.16 3.93
C GLY A 123 -13.60 -1.47 3.21
N PRO A 124 -14.57 -2.23 2.68
CA PRO A 124 -14.30 -3.45 1.91
C PRO A 124 -13.71 -3.13 0.52
N PRO A 125 -12.79 -3.94 -0.03
CA PRO A 125 -12.26 -3.75 -1.38
C PRO A 125 -13.38 -3.58 -2.40
N ASP A 126 -13.29 -2.58 -3.29
CA ASP A 126 -14.34 -2.32 -4.28
C ASP A 126 -14.61 -3.58 -5.13
N GLY A 127 -15.79 -4.16 -4.95
CA GLY A 127 -16.21 -5.41 -5.61
C GLY A 127 -16.24 -5.32 -7.15
N ARG A 128 -16.20 -4.10 -7.71
CA ARG A 128 -16.26 -3.87 -9.17
C ARG A 128 -15.06 -4.47 -9.93
N GLY A 129 -13.91 -4.69 -9.25
CA GLY A 129 -12.74 -5.37 -9.83
C GLY A 129 -12.54 -6.82 -9.36
N ALA A 130 -13.17 -7.20 -8.25
CA ALA A 130 -13.03 -8.53 -7.65
C ALA A 130 -13.61 -9.62 -8.55
N GLY A 131 -14.77 -9.38 -9.17
CA GLY A 131 -15.37 -10.32 -10.12
C GLY A 131 -14.51 -10.52 -11.37
N ARG A 132 -13.84 -9.48 -11.89
CA ARG A 132 -12.95 -9.61 -13.05
C ARG A 132 -11.68 -10.38 -12.68
N ARG A 133 -11.07 -10.11 -11.52
CA ARG A 133 -9.86 -10.81 -11.05
C ARG A 133 -10.13 -12.26 -10.68
N ALA A 134 -11.27 -12.56 -10.04
CA ALA A 134 -11.69 -13.93 -9.76
C ALA A 134 -11.93 -14.73 -11.04
N ARG A 135 -12.55 -14.12 -12.06
CA ARG A 135 -12.73 -14.76 -13.37
C ARG A 135 -11.43 -14.99 -14.12
N VAL A 136 -10.46 -14.07 -14.02
CA VAL A 136 -9.13 -14.24 -14.63
C VAL A 136 -8.34 -15.34 -13.91
N ALA A 137 -8.29 -15.33 -12.58
CA ALA A 137 -7.62 -16.35 -11.79
C ALA A 137 -8.24 -17.75 -11.98
N ALA A 138 -9.57 -17.84 -12.05
CA ALA A 138 -10.26 -19.10 -12.35
C ALA A 138 -9.93 -19.63 -13.75
N ARG A 139 -9.85 -18.73 -14.75
CA ARG A 139 -9.48 -19.10 -16.11
C ARG A 139 -8.03 -19.55 -16.23
N GLU A 140 -7.10 -18.86 -15.56
CA GLU A 140 -5.68 -19.24 -15.52
C GLU A 140 -5.48 -20.60 -14.81
N ALA A 141 -6.23 -20.86 -13.74
CA ALA A 141 -6.22 -22.16 -13.07
C ALA A 141 -6.82 -23.28 -13.93
N GLU A 142 -7.89 -23.00 -14.68
CA GLU A 142 -8.50 -23.97 -15.61
C GLU A 142 -7.54 -24.27 -16.79
N GLU A 143 -6.87 -23.25 -17.35
CA GLU A 143 -5.87 -23.43 -18.40
C GLU A 143 -4.68 -24.26 -17.90
N GLN A 144 -4.14 -23.97 -16.70
CA GLN A 144 -3.08 -24.79 -16.09
C GLN A 144 -3.51 -26.23 -15.84
N SER A 145 -4.76 -26.47 -15.43
CA SER A 145 -5.29 -27.82 -15.25
C SER A 145 -5.38 -28.57 -16.59
N ARG A 146 -5.83 -27.92 -17.67
CA ARG A 146 -5.93 -28.53 -19.01
C ARG A 146 -4.57 -28.90 -19.60
N TYR A 147 -3.54 -28.08 -19.41
CA TYR A 147 -2.18 -28.43 -19.85
C TYR A 147 -1.59 -29.61 -19.07
N ARG A 148 -2.00 -29.82 -17.80
CA ARG A 148 -1.52 -30.93 -16.96
C ARG A 148 -2.08 -32.30 -17.37
N TRP A 149 -3.25 -32.35 -18.01
CA TRP A 149 -3.87 -33.61 -18.48
C TRP A 149 -3.63 -33.92 -19.97
N GLY A 150 -2.96 -33.03 -20.70
CA GLY A 150 -2.66 -33.20 -22.14
C GLY A 150 -1.25 -33.72 -22.44
N GLN A 151 -0.51 -34.20 -21.44
CA GLN A 151 0.86 -34.73 -21.56
C GLN A 151 0.99 -36.23 -21.26
N ASP A 152 -0.11 -36.98 -21.24
CA ASP A 152 -0.08 -38.45 -21.25
C ASP A 152 -0.33 -39.00 -22.67
#